data_AF-A0A8X8B1E2-F1
#
_entry.id   AF-A0A8X8B1E2-F1
#
_cell.length_a   1.000
_cell.length_b   1.000
_cell.length_c   1.000
_cell.angle_alpha   90.00
_cell.angle_beta   90.00
_cell.angle_gamma   90.00
#
_symmetry.space_group_name_H-M   'P 1'
#
loop_
_entity.id
_entity.type
_entity.pdbx_description
1 polymer ?
#
loop_
_entity_poly.entity_id
_entity_poly.type
_entity_poly.pdbx_seq_one_letter_code
_entity_poly.pdbx_strand_id
1 'polypeptide(L)'
;MDALICSATMCISPKNPFLFQSARPGSLILRKPRFPANSVRFHQVAAARETDIDLSDPEWKLKFERLRKRFSIPHITDAFPDVEAIPSTFCLKMRSPTYINNKDRVLLKVINYSSPASAGAVCIDPGCTWIEQWLHRAGPREKIYFRPEDVRAAIVTCGGLCPGLNDVIRHIVTTLEIYGVKNVVGIPFGYRGFSDKNLPEVPLSRKVVQNIHLSGGSLLGVSRGGPTRGINMLFVLGGNGTHAGANAIHNECLKRRMKVAVVGVPKTIDNDILHMDKTFGFDTAVEEAQRAINSAYIEAHSAYHGIGVVKLMGRSSGFIAMQASLASGQVDICLIPEVPFNFHGPDGVLKHLNYLIETKGSAVVCVAEGAGQSFLENTNAKDASGNKVLGDIGVHIQQETKKYFKEIGVAADVKYIDPTYMIRAVRANASDGILCTVLGQNAVHGAFAGYSGITVGIINNHYAYLPIPEVIAYDKSVDPNSRMWHRCLTSTGQPDFCNFYPHLLLLLELFRRE
;
A
#
# COMPACT_ATOMS: atom_id res chain seq x y z
N MET A 1 -24.74 -28.80 50.35
CA MET A 1 -24.48 -29.59 49.11
C MET A 1 -23.46 -28.75 48.36
N ASP A 2 -22.21 -28.89 48.79
CA ASP A 2 -21.20 -27.84 48.70
C ASP A 2 -20.04 -28.25 47.82
N ALA A 3 -19.50 -27.23 47.14
CA ALA A 3 -18.37 -27.26 46.22
C ALA A 3 -17.08 -27.77 46.85
N LEU A 4 -16.14 -28.27 46.02
CA LEU A 4 -14.71 -28.05 46.24
C LEU A 4 -13.84 -28.31 44.99
N ILE A 5 -12.87 -27.41 44.88
CA ILE A 5 -11.77 -27.22 43.94
C ILE A 5 -10.65 -28.25 44.22
N CYS A 6 -9.88 -28.70 43.20
CA CYS A 6 -8.41 -28.84 43.33
C CYS A 6 -7.67 -29.09 41.99
N SER A 7 -6.61 -28.32 41.78
CA SER A 7 -5.56 -28.48 40.76
C SER A 7 -4.43 -29.39 41.25
N ALA A 8 -3.66 -30.01 40.35
CA ALA A 8 -2.22 -30.22 40.55
C ALA A 8 -1.46 -30.55 39.25
N THR A 9 -0.26 -29.98 39.17
CA THR A 9 0.71 -29.99 38.08
C THR A 9 1.90 -30.92 38.43
N MET A 10 2.73 -31.23 37.43
CA MET A 10 4.20 -31.48 37.48
C MET A 10 4.77 -32.92 37.42
N CYS A 11 5.63 -33.09 36.39
CA CYS A 11 7.06 -33.44 36.43
C CYS A 11 7.58 -34.74 35.77
N ILE A 12 8.86 -34.65 35.40
CA ILE A 12 9.61 -35.24 34.28
C ILE A 12 10.78 -36.16 34.76
N SER A 13 11.09 -37.24 33.98
CA SER A 13 12.40 -37.95 33.79
C SER A 13 12.92 -38.86 34.95
N PRO A 14 13.80 -39.93 34.77
CA PRO A 14 14.92 -40.01 33.79
C PRO A 14 15.47 -41.37 33.21
N LYS A 15 16.23 -41.23 32.09
CA LYS A 15 17.49 -41.88 31.61
C LYS A 15 17.61 -43.41 31.24
N ASN A 16 17.82 -43.68 29.93
CA ASN A 16 18.89 -44.41 29.14
C ASN A 16 19.57 -45.73 29.66
N PRO A 17 20.33 -46.56 28.85
CA PRO A 17 20.80 -46.48 27.43
C PRO A 17 20.92 -47.82 26.60
N PHE A 18 21.58 -47.75 25.42
CA PHE A 18 22.21 -48.80 24.53
C PHE A 18 21.39 -49.28 23.29
N LEU A 19 21.89 -49.45 22.05
CA LEU A 19 23.25 -49.51 21.46
C LEU A 19 23.13 -49.30 19.91
N PHE A 20 24.05 -48.54 19.30
CA PHE A 20 24.20 -48.35 17.83
C PHE A 20 25.25 -49.32 17.27
N GLN A 21 25.02 -49.91 16.10
CA GLN A 21 26.07 -50.54 15.27
C GLN A 21 25.98 -50.08 13.81
N SER A 22 27.17 -49.83 13.26
CA SER A 22 27.50 -49.20 11.98
C SER A 22 27.56 -50.18 10.80
N ALA A 23 27.15 -49.75 9.60
CA ALA A 23 27.59 -50.35 8.34
C ALA A 23 27.82 -49.28 7.26
N ARG A 24 28.98 -49.33 6.59
CA ARG A 24 29.43 -48.44 5.51
C ARG A 24 28.79 -48.82 4.16
N PRO A 25 28.56 -47.89 3.22
CA PRO A 25 28.04 -48.20 1.88
C PRO A 25 29.16 -48.44 0.86
N GLY A 26 29.02 -49.49 0.05
CA GLY A 26 29.82 -49.73 -1.15
C GLY A 26 29.21 -49.04 -2.38
N SER A 27 30.04 -48.35 -3.15
CA SER A 27 29.67 -47.61 -4.36
C SER A 27 29.64 -48.51 -5.61
N LEU A 28 28.47 -48.66 -6.22
CA LEU A 28 28.30 -49.18 -7.58
C LEU A 28 28.17 -47.99 -8.55
N ILE A 29 29.11 -47.92 -9.49
CA ILE A 29 29.18 -46.91 -10.56
C ILE A 29 28.26 -47.34 -11.70
N LEU A 30 27.24 -46.54 -12.02
CA LEU A 30 26.47 -46.64 -13.27
C LEU A 30 26.39 -45.28 -13.96
N ARG A 31 26.68 -45.31 -15.26
CA ARG A 31 26.98 -44.20 -16.17
C ARG A 31 25.74 -43.31 -16.45
N LYS A 32 25.93 -41.98 -16.47
CA LYS A 32 24.95 -41.00 -16.99
C LYS A 32 24.98 -40.94 -18.53
N PRO A 33 23.84 -40.81 -19.23
CA PRO A 33 23.80 -40.27 -20.59
C PRO A 33 23.78 -38.73 -20.56
N ARG A 34 24.47 -38.10 -21.52
CA ARG A 34 24.55 -36.64 -21.74
C ARG A 34 23.51 -36.19 -22.75
N PHE A 35 22.71 -35.17 -22.42
CA PHE A 35 22.02 -34.27 -23.36
C PHE A 35 21.84 -32.86 -22.72
N PRO A 36 21.68 -31.79 -23.53
CA PRO A 36 22.28 -30.48 -23.26
C PRO A 36 21.46 -29.58 -22.32
N ALA A 37 22.20 -28.71 -21.64
CA ALA A 37 21.73 -27.76 -20.66
C ALA A 37 20.88 -26.64 -21.29
N ASN A 38 19.69 -26.44 -20.72
CA ASN A 38 19.08 -25.12 -20.55
C ASN A 38 18.31 -25.15 -19.23
N SER A 39 19.04 -25.06 -18.12
CA SER A 39 18.47 -24.91 -16.79
C SER A 39 18.30 -23.43 -16.47
N VAL A 40 17.04 -23.03 -16.32
CA VAL A 40 16.63 -21.85 -15.57
C VAL A 40 17.27 -21.95 -14.18
N ARG A 41 18.17 -21.02 -13.84
CA ARG A 41 18.81 -20.94 -12.53
C ARG A 41 17.76 -20.55 -11.49
N PHE A 42 17.15 -21.54 -10.86
CA PHE A 42 16.61 -21.34 -9.51
C PHE A 42 17.79 -21.23 -8.56
N HIS A 43 17.98 -20.06 -7.96
CA HIS A 43 18.79 -19.96 -6.75
C HIS A 43 18.07 -20.72 -5.63
N GLN A 44 18.47 -21.97 -5.42
CA GLN A 44 18.36 -22.58 -4.10
C GLN A 44 19.17 -21.70 -3.16
N VAL A 45 18.46 -20.83 -2.43
CA VAL A 45 19.03 -20.13 -1.28
C VAL A 45 19.25 -21.20 -0.23
N ALA A 46 20.50 -21.68 -0.17
CA ALA A 46 20.98 -22.44 0.96
C ALA A 46 20.66 -21.63 2.23
N ALA A 47 20.06 -22.28 3.21
CA ALA A 47 19.74 -21.69 4.50
C ALA A 47 21.02 -21.15 5.15
N ALA A 48 21.28 -19.86 4.94
CA ALA A 48 22.33 -19.13 5.62
C ALA A 48 21.85 -18.87 7.05
N ARG A 49 22.38 -19.66 7.99
CA ARG A 49 22.44 -19.27 9.39
C ARG A 49 23.39 -18.08 9.47
N GLU A 50 22.86 -16.88 9.64
CA GLU A 50 23.59 -15.75 10.24
C GLU A 50 22.56 -14.69 10.65
N THR A 51 22.10 -14.86 11.89
CA THR A 51 21.31 -13.94 12.68
C THR A 51 22.26 -12.93 13.35
N ASP A 52 21.82 -11.67 13.42
CA ASP A 52 22.56 -10.50 13.93
C ASP A 52 23.67 -9.96 13.03
N ILE A 53 23.92 -8.65 13.15
CA ILE A 53 25.05 -7.97 12.51
C ILE A 53 26.31 -8.77 12.87
N ASP A 54 26.96 -9.34 11.87
CA ASP A 54 28.25 -9.98 12.09
C ASP A 54 29.25 -8.91 12.52
N LEU A 55 29.47 -8.78 13.83
CA LEU A 55 30.45 -7.85 14.40
C LEU A 55 31.89 -8.23 14.02
N SER A 56 32.09 -9.40 13.41
CA SER A 56 33.37 -9.81 12.82
C SER A 56 33.56 -9.32 11.37
N ASP A 57 32.52 -8.81 10.71
CA ASP A 57 32.61 -8.15 9.40
C ASP A 57 33.29 -6.78 9.57
N PRO A 58 34.48 -6.52 8.99
CA PRO A 58 35.17 -5.24 9.13
C PRO A 58 34.35 -4.01 8.67
N GLU A 59 33.30 -4.21 7.85
CA GLU A 59 32.39 -3.15 7.39
C GLU A 59 31.08 -3.03 8.19
N TRP A 60 30.90 -3.79 9.28
CA TRP A 60 29.65 -3.84 10.06
C TRP A 60 29.20 -2.46 10.53
N LYS A 61 30.14 -1.61 10.97
CA LYS A 61 29.88 -0.22 11.39
C LYS A 61 29.32 0.62 10.26
N LEU A 62 29.86 0.45 9.05
CA LEU A 62 29.50 1.21 7.86
C LEU A 62 28.10 0.81 7.36
N LYS A 63 27.79 -0.49 7.41
CA LYS A 63 26.44 -1.02 7.15
C LYS A 63 25.43 -0.50 8.17
N PHE A 64 25.77 -0.52 9.46
CA PHE A 64 24.92 -0.01 10.54
C PHE A 64 24.65 1.50 10.43
N GLU A 65 25.69 2.30 10.13
CA GLU A 65 25.54 3.74 9.91
C GLU A 65 24.70 4.06 8.67
N ARG A 66 24.89 3.32 7.57
CA ARG A 66 24.07 3.47 6.36
C ARG A 66 22.59 3.21 6.65
N LEU A 67 22.29 2.17 7.44
CA LEU A 67 20.93 1.84 7.86
C LEU A 67 20.32 2.89 8.78
N ARG A 68 21.11 3.47 9.71
CA ARG A 68 20.66 4.61 10.53
C ARG A 68 20.38 5.87 9.70
N LYS A 69 21.19 6.14 8.67
CA LYS A 69 21.01 7.31 7.80
C LYS A 69 19.80 7.17 6.87
N ARG A 70 19.38 5.94 6.54
CA ARG A 70 18.28 5.64 5.61
C ARG A 70 16.97 6.37 5.95
N PHE A 71 16.58 6.38 7.23
CA PHE A 71 15.36 7.04 7.71
C PHE A 71 15.61 8.39 8.38
N SER A 72 16.79 8.97 8.16
CA SER A 72 17.06 10.35 8.58
C SER A 72 16.21 11.30 7.77
N ILE A 73 15.51 12.20 8.45
CA ILE A 73 14.66 13.20 7.79
C ILE A 73 15.45 14.48 7.51
N PRO A 74 15.37 15.05 6.29
CA PRO A 74 16.03 16.31 5.98
C PRO A 74 15.43 17.44 6.81
N HIS A 75 16.29 18.33 7.30
CA HIS A 75 15.90 19.49 8.08
C HIS A 75 16.48 20.78 7.49
N ILE A 76 15.78 21.89 7.65
CA ILE A 76 16.17 23.17 7.04
C ILE A 76 17.51 23.68 7.56
N THR A 77 17.87 23.34 8.80
CA THR A 77 19.18 23.69 9.39
C THR A 77 20.35 23.03 8.67
N ASP A 78 20.11 21.94 7.93
CA ASP A 78 21.16 21.26 7.15
C ASP A 78 21.66 22.14 6.01
N ALA A 79 20.79 23.00 5.47
CA ALA A 79 21.13 23.97 4.43
C ALA A 79 21.33 25.41 4.96
N PHE A 80 20.75 25.72 6.12
CA PHE A 80 20.81 27.04 6.75
C PHE A 80 21.13 26.92 8.26
N PRO A 81 22.42 26.75 8.63
CA PRO A 81 22.81 26.54 10.03
C PRO A 81 22.47 27.71 10.95
N ASP A 82 22.43 28.93 10.40
CA ASP A 82 22.17 30.17 11.15
C ASP A 82 20.68 30.45 11.40
N VAL A 83 19.78 29.54 11.00
CA VAL A 83 18.34 29.74 11.25
C VAL A 83 18.03 29.50 12.71
N GLU A 84 17.70 30.59 13.40
CA GLU A 84 17.22 30.52 14.77
C GLU A 84 15.81 29.93 14.86
N ALA A 85 15.63 29.06 15.85
CA ALA A 85 14.33 28.48 16.17
C ALA A 85 13.56 29.42 17.11
N ILE A 86 12.28 29.65 16.82
CA ILE A 86 11.39 30.48 17.64
C ILE A 86 10.38 29.60 18.39
N PRO A 87 9.81 30.07 19.52
CA PRO A 87 8.72 29.38 20.18
C PRO A 87 7.52 29.18 19.25
N SER A 88 6.88 28.02 19.34
CA SER A 88 5.72 27.67 18.55
C SER A 88 4.53 28.55 18.89
N THR A 89 3.87 29.08 17.86
CA THR A 89 2.60 29.81 18.00
C THR A 89 1.39 28.88 18.11
N PHE A 90 1.59 27.56 17.95
CA PHE A 90 0.52 26.58 18.02
C PHE A 90 0.00 26.46 19.45
N CYS A 91 -1.15 27.09 19.71
CA CYS A 91 -1.83 27.05 20.99
C CYS A 91 -3.33 26.82 20.80
N LEU A 92 -3.85 25.78 21.45
CA LEU A 92 -5.30 25.64 21.64
C LEU A 92 -5.67 26.53 22.82
N LYS A 93 -6.49 27.57 22.58
CA LYS A 93 -6.81 28.69 23.50
C LYS A 93 -7.32 28.32 24.93
N MET A 94 -7.31 27.05 25.35
CA MET A 94 -7.83 26.60 26.64
C MET A 94 -7.03 25.44 27.29
N ARG A 95 -5.87 25.04 26.73
CA ARG A 95 -5.07 23.91 27.28
C ARG A 95 -3.57 24.21 27.18
N SER A 96 -2.79 23.67 28.12
CA SER A 96 -1.33 23.64 28.01
C SER A 96 -0.95 22.92 26.71
N PRO A 97 -0.09 23.52 25.86
CA PRO A 97 0.28 22.90 24.61
C PRO A 97 1.05 21.60 24.87
N THR A 98 0.58 20.50 24.28
CA THR A 98 1.26 19.21 24.36
C THR A 98 2.17 19.07 23.15
N TYR A 99 3.47 19.24 23.35
CA TYR A 99 4.48 19.12 22.30
C TYR A 99 5.11 17.73 22.28
N ILE A 100 5.55 17.31 21.11
CA ILE A 100 6.32 16.07 20.91
C ILE A 100 7.80 16.40 20.99
N ASN A 101 8.56 15.57 21.69
CA ASN A 101 10.01 15.73 21.78
C ASN A 101 10.68 15.31 20.47
N ASN A 102 11.71 16.04 20.05
CA ASN A 102 12.52 15.70 18.87
C ASN A 102 13.24 14.34 18.98
N LYS A 103 13.36 13.78 20.19
CA LYS A 103 13.90 12.43 20.44
C LYS A 103 12.85 11.32 20.41
N ASP A 104 11.56 11.63 20.33
CA ASP A 104 10.52 10.60 20.22
C ASP A 104 10.69 9.84 18.90
N ARG A 105 10.69 8.50 18.99
CA ARG A 105 10.83 7.60 17.85
C ARG A 105 9.70 6.59 17.80
N VAL A 106 9.36 6.17 16.59
CA VAL A 106 8.42 5.08 16.29
C VAL A 106 9.21 3.95 15.66
N LEU A 107 9.06 2.74 16.19
CA LEU A 107 9.71 1.56 15.60
C LEU A 107 8.98 1.15 14.32
N LEU A 108 9.71 0.99 13.22
CA LEU A 108 9.14 0.64 11.92
C LEU A 108 8.60 -0.81 11.89
N LYS A 109 9.34 -1.75 12.50
CA LYS A 109 8.93 -3.16 12.64
C LYS A 109 8.85 -3.54 14.10
N VAL A 110 7.69 -4.02 14.53
CA VAL A 110 7.43 -4.41 15.93
C VAL A 110 7.43 -5.92 16.15
N ILE A 111 7.39 -6.71 15.08
CA ILE A 111 7.35 -8.18 15.15
C ILE A 111 8.71 -8.74 14.73
N ASN A 112 9.43 -9.36 15.67
CA ASN A 112 10.59 -10.18 15.38
C ASN A 112 10.13 -11.62 15.07
N TYR A 113 10.39 -12.10 13.86
CA TYR A 113 9.98 -13.43 13.41
C TYR A 113 11.10 -14.44 13.69
N SER A 114 10.77 -15.61 14.23
CA SER A 114 11.75 -16.66 14.52
C SER A 114 12.34 -17.32 13.27
N SER A 115 11.65 -17.21 12.13
CA SER A 115 12.10 -17.73 10.85
C SER A 115 11.55 -16.87 9.70
N PRO A 116 12.33 -16.63 8.63
CA PRO A 116 11.85 -16.00 7.40
C PRO A 116 10.68 -16.74 6.73
N ALA A 117 10.52 -18.04 7.00
CA ALA A 117 9.42 -18.85 6.50
C ALA A 117 8.14 -18.74 7.35
N SER A 118 8.16 -17.95 8.44
CA SER A 118 6.98 -17.74 9.27
C SER A 118 5.90 -17.03 8.47
N ALA A 119 4.64 -17.44 8.65
CA ALA A 119 3.53 -16.88 7.90
C ALA A 119 3.44 -15.34 8.09
N GLY A 120 3.57 -14.60 7.00
CA GLY A 120 3.56 -13.13 7.00
C GLY A 120 4.83 -12.49 7.56
N ALA A 121 5.97 -13.18 7.56
CA ALA A 121 7.27 -12.58 7.81
C ALA A 121 7.61 -11.61 6.66
N VAL A 122 7.83 -10.34 6.99
CA VAL A 122 8.16 -9.30 6.00
C VAL A 122 9.56 -8.79 6.26
N CYS A 123 10.49 -9.17 5.39
CA CYS A 123 11.88 -8.72 5.44
C CYS A 123 12.08 -7.42 4.67
N ILE A 124 12.80 -6.48 5.24
CA ILE A 124 13.10 -5.17 4.62
C ILE A 124 14.36 -5.26 3.75
N ASP A 125 15.27 -6.17 4.12
CA ASP A 125 16.52 -6.46 3.45
C ASP A 125 16.53 -7.93 2.95
N PRO A 126 17.28 -8.23 1.88
CA PRO A 126 17.38 -9.59 1.33
C PRO A 126 17.87 -10.66 2.33
N GLY A 127 18.53 -10.24 3.42
CA GLY A 127 19.04 -11.12 4.47
C GLY A 127 18.09 -11.33 5.65
N CYS A 128 16.91 -10.67 5.67
CA CYS A 128 16.00 -10.69 6.82
C CYS A 128 16.68 -10.37 8.16
N THR A 129 17.68 -9.48 8.15
CA THR A 129 18.41 -9.12 9.36
C THR A 129 17.55 -8.24 10.27
N TRP A 130 17.32 -8.67 11.50
CA TRP A 130 16.55 -7.87 12.47
C TRP A 130 17.39 -6.68 12.93
N ILE A 131 17.08 -5.51 12.41
CA ILE A 131 17.72 -4.24 12.78
C ILE A 131 16.63 -3.25 13.15
N GLU A 132 16.72 -2.69 14.35
CA GLU A 132 15.77 -1.69 14.82
C GLU A 132 15.86 -0.42 13.95
N GLN A 133 14.80 -0.16 13.20
CA GLN A 133 14.67 1.03 12.37
C GLN A 133 13.68 2.00 13.03
N TRP A 134 14.21 3.15 13.43
CA TRP A 134 13.48 4.16 14.20
C TRP A 134 13.10 5.34 13.30
N LEU A 135 11.81 5.67 13.27
CA LEU A 135 11.24 6.81 12.56
C LEU A 135 10.99 7.97 13.52
N HIS A 136 10.96 9.19 13.01
CA HIS A 136 10.64 10.37 13.81
C HIS A 136 9.12 10.48 14.02
N ARG A 137 8.68 10.60 15.28
CA ARG A 137 7.26 10.76 15.62
C ARG A 137 6.70 12.10 15.08
N ALA A 138 5.56 12.05 14.42
CA ALA A 138 4.90 13.22 13.83
C ALA A 138 4.05 13.98 14.85
N GLY A 139 4.04 15.32 14.77
CA GLY A 139 3.19 16.21 15.58
C GLY A 139 3.86 17.52 15.98
N PRO A 140 3.18 18.35 16.79
CA PRO A 140 3.62 19.72 17.07
C PRO A 140 4.92 19.75 17.88
N ARG A 141 5.78 20.71 17.56
CA ARG A 141 7.04 20.97 18.28
C ARG A 141 6.96 22.27 19.05
N GLU A 142 7.71 22.34 20.14
CA GLU A 142 7.85 23.55 20.96
C GLU A 142 8.58 24.66 20.20
N LYS A 143 9.52 24.29 19.32
CA LYS A 143 10.31 25.21 18.50
C LYS A 143 9.95 25.06 17.02
N ILE A 144 9.81 26.17 16.32
CA ILE A 144 9.51 26.25 14.88
C ILE A 144 10.56 27.12 14.17
N TYR A 145 10.69 26.95 12.85
CA TYR A 145 11.74 27.59 12.03
C TYR A 145 11.20 28.58 10.98
N PHE A 146 9.88 28.75 10.96
CA PHE A 146 9.17 29.69 10.09
C PHE A 146 8.28 30.58 10.96
N ARG A 147 8.42 31.89 10.80
CA ARG A 147 7.50 32.88 11.39
C ARG A 147 6.17 32.83 10.65
N PRO A 148 5.03 32.56 11.31
CA PRO A 148 3.74 32.44 10.64
C PRO A 148 3.35 33.63 9.76
N GLU A 149 3.73 34.84 10.15
CA GLU A 149 3.51 36.09 9.43
C GLU A 149 4.27 36.17 8.09
N ASP A 150 5.42 35.49 8.00
CA ASP A 150 6.27 35.43 6.81
C ASP A 150 5.87 34.27 5.88
N VAL A 151 5.00 33.36 6.33
CA VAL A 151 4.62 32.17 5.57
C VAL A 151 3.67 32.51 4.43
N ARG A 152 4.05 32.07 3.23
CA ARG A 152 3.16 31.91 2.08
C ARG A 152 3.11 30.44 1.71
N ALA A 153 2.00 29.81 2.08
CA ALA A 153 1.78 28.38 1.91
C ALA A 153 1.00 28.08 0.64
N ALA A 154 1.42 27.05 -0.10
CA ALA A 154 0.70 26.54 -1.25
C ALA A 154 0.32 25.07 -1.06
N ILE A 155 -0.89 24.72 -1.50
CA ILE A 155 -1.39 23.35 -1.52
C ILE A 155 -1.63 22.95 -2.96
N VAL A 156 -1.16 21.78 -3.36
CA VAL A 156 -1.37 21.23 -4.71
C VAL A 156 -1.83 19.78 -4.63
N THR A 157 -2.86 19.42 -5.40
CA THR A 157 -3.35 18.04 -5.54
C THR A 157 -3.03 17.51 -6.92
N CYS A 158 -2.29 16.41 -7.00
CA CYS A 158 -1.84 15.82 -8.27
C CYS A 158 -2.30 14.35 -8.42
N GLY A 159 -2.20 13.82 -9.64
CA GLY A 159 -2.60 12.45 -9.96
C GLY A 159 -4.10 12.30 -10.15
N GLY A 160 -4.66 11.11 -9.91
CA GLY A 160 -6.11 10.91 -9.99
C GLY A 160 -6.83 11.16 -8.65
N LEU A 161 -8.16 11.32 -8.69
CA LEU A 161 -9.00 11.56 -7.51
C LEU A 161 -8.93 10.41 -6.51
N CYS A 162 -9.22 10.74 -5.26
CA CYS A 162 -9.21 9.88 -4.09
C CYS A 162 -10.16 10.47 -3.04
N PRO A 163 -11.00 9.66 -2.37
CA PRO A 163 -11.77 10.13 -1.23
C PRO A 163 -10.82 10.75 -0.18
N GLY A 164 -11.22 11.86 0.45
CA GLY A 164 -10.44 12.53 1.49
C GLY A 164 -9.51 13.67 1.03
N LEU A 165 -9.38 13.92 -0.28
CA LEU A 165 -8.59 15.04 -0.79
C LEU A 165 -9.01 16.39 -0.21
N ASN A 166 -10.32 16.65 -0.20
CA ASN A 166 -10.88 17.88 0.38
C ASN A 166 -10.69 17.97 1.90
N ASP A 167 -10.77 16.84 2.61
CA ASP A 167 -10.49 16.76 4.04
C ASP A 167 -9.04 17.19 4.33
N VAL A 168 -8.06 16.63 3.61
CA VAL A 168 -6.65 17.01 3.80
C VAL A 168 -6.43 18.50 3.50
N ILE A 169 -6.97 19.03 2.40
CA ILE A 169 -6.88 20.46 2.08
C ILE A 169 -7.44 21.30 3.23
N ARG A 170 -8.65 20.96 3.70
CA ARG A 170 -9.32 21.67 4.79
C ARG A 170 -8.48 21.67 6.07
N HIS A 171 -7.90 20.53 6.43
CA HIS A 171 -7.14 20.39 7.66
C HIS A 171 -5.76 21.07 7.58
N ILE A 172 -5.11 21.08 6.42
CA ILE A 172 -3.89 21.89 6.21
C ILE A 172 -4.21 23.38 6.37
N VAL A 173 -5.23 23.90 5.67
CA VAL A 173 -5.62 25.32 5.74
C VAL A 173 -5.98 25.71 7.18
N THR A 174 -6.81 24.91 7.85
CA THR A 174 -7.23 25.19 9.23
C THR A 174 -6.03 25.21 10.18
N THR A 175 -5.08 24.29 10.02
CA THR A 175 -3.90 24.21 10.89
C THR A 175 -2.95 25.39 10.63
N LEU A 176 -2.74 25.77 9.37
CA LEU A 176 -1.96 26.95 9.01
C LEU A 176 -2.54 28.23 9.65
N GLU A 177 -3.85 28.42 9.59
CA GLU A 177 -4.50 29.56 10.25
C GLU A 177 -4.37 29.53 11.78
N ILE A 178 -4.40 28.35 12.41
CA ILE A 178 -4.16 28.21 13.87
C ILE A 178 -2.74 28.68 14.23
N TYR A 179 -1.75 28.39 13.40
CA TYR A 179 -0.39 28.92 13.56
C TYR A 179 -0.31 30.43 13.34
N GLY A 180 -1.30 31.05 12.69
CA GLY A 180 -1.36 32.49 12.40
C GLY A 180 -1.00 32.86 10.94
N VAL A 181 -0.90 31.87 10.04
CA VAL A 181 -0.61 32.10 8.62
C VAL A 181 -1.79 32.79 7.94
N LYS A 182 -1.52 33.89 7.23
CA LYS A 182 -2.55 34.69 6.52
C LYS A 182 -2.59 34.44 5.01
N ASN A 183 -1.52 33.91 4.44
CA ASN A 183 -1.38 33.74 3.00
C ASN A 183 -1.31 32.24 2.64
N VAL A 184 -2.48 31.67 2.35
CA VAL A 184 -2.62 30.28 1.92
C VAL A 184 -3.26 30.26 0.54
N VAL A 185 -2.63 29.58 -0.39
CA VAL A 185 -3.10 29.47 -1.79
C VAL A 185 -3.22 28.01 -2.23
N GLY A 186 -4.19 27.75 -3.07
CA GLY A 186 -4.37 26.50 -3.78
C GLY A 186 -3.86 26.62 -5.20
N ILE A 187 -3.09 25.63 -5.63
CA ILE A 187 -2.59 25.54 -7.01
C ILE A 187 -3.55 24.67 -7.81
N PRO A 188 -4.26 25.23 -8.79
CA PRO A 188 -5.29 24.50 -9.50
C PRO A 188 -4.70 23.49 -10.49
N PHE A 189 -5.38 22.37 -10.68
CA PHE A 189 -5.04 21.32 -11.64
C PHE A 189 -3.61 20.81 -11.46
N GLY A 190 -3.27 20.41 -10.23
CA GLY A 190 -1.98 19.81 -9.91
C GLY A 190 -0.80 20.69 -10.31
N TYR A 191 0.32 20.06 -10.67
CA TYR A 191 1.52 20.84 -10.92
C TYR A 191 1.47 21.70 -12.21
N ARG A 192 0.53 21.45 -13.14
CA ARG A 192 0.32 22.33 -14.30
C ARG A 192 -0.03 23.75 -13.88
N GLY A 193 -0.79 23.91 -12.79
CA GLY A 193 -1.20 25.21 -12.28
C GLY A 193 -0.06 26.14 -11.87
N PHE A 194 1.16 25.62 -11.71
CA PHE A 194 2.30 26.49 -11.49
C PHE A 194 2.94 27.03 -12.79
N SER A 195 2.79 26.31 -13.90
CA SER A 195 3.41 26.67 -15.18
C SER A 195 2.46 27.45 -16.08
N ASP A 196 1.16 27.19 -15.98
CA ASP A 196 0.13 27.78 -16.83
C ASP A 196 -0.30 29.17 -16.30
N LYS A 197 0.04 30.23 -17.04
CA LYS A 197 -0.28 31.61 -16.65
C LYS A 197 -1.79 31.90 -16.64
N ASN A 198 -2.59 31.09 -17.32
CA ASN A 198 -4.05 31.26 -17.38
C ASN A 198 -4.76 30.64 -16.17
N LEU A 199 -4.03 29.95 -15.30
CA LEU A 199 -4.55 29.31 -14.10
C LEU A 199 -4.12 30.12 -12.86
N PRO A 200 -4.93 31.10 -12.41
CA PRO A 200 -4.59 31.87 -11.22
C PRO A 200 -4.65 30.99 -9.97
N GLU A 201 -3.84 31.35 -8.98
CA GLU A 201 -3.90 30.75 -7.65
C GLU A 201 -5.26 31.00 -6.99
N VAL A 202 -5.75 30.00 -6.28
CA VAL A 202 -7.01 30.10 -5.54
C VAL A 202 -6.71 30.52 -4.10
N PRO A 203 -7.16 31.68 -3.61
CA PRO A 203 -6.97 32.04 -2.21
C PRO A 203 -7.75 31.07 -1.31
N LEU A 204 -7.08 30.49 -0.32
CA LEU A 204 -7.68 29.56 0.64
C LEU A 204 -7.76 30.21 2.02
N SER A 205 -8.91 30.00 2.67
CA SER A 205 -9.15 30.38 4.06
C SER A 205 -10.11 29.38 4.68
N ARG A 206 -10.20 29.35 6.01
CA ARG A 206 -11.15 28.49 6.74
C ARG A 206 -12.59 28.68 6.30
N LYS A 207 -12.97 29.89 5.86
CA LYS A 207 -14.29 30.17 5.28
C LYS A 207 -14.48 29.44 3.95
N VAL A 208 -13.47 29.48 3.08
CA VAL A 208 -13.50 28.80 1.76
C VAL A 208 -13.56 27.28 1.92
N VAL A 209 -12.79 26.72 2.85
CA VAL A 209 -12.69 25.25 3.04
C VAL A 209 -13.70 24.68 4.04
N GLN A 210 -14.64 25.48 4.55
CA GLN A 210 -15.49 25.09 5.68
C GLN A 210 -16.22 23.76 5.44
N ASN A 211 -16.82 23.61 4.26
CA ASN A 211 -17.72 22.50 3.91
C ASN A 211 -17.20 21.59 2.80
N ILE A 212 -15.97 21.79 2.30
CA ILE A 212 -15.47 21.02 1.14
C ILE A 212 -15.31 19.53 1.43
N HIS A 213 -15.08 19.16 2.70
CA HIS A 213 -15.02 17.78 3.18
C HIS A 213 -16.35 17.00 3.03
N LEU A 214 -17.48 17.70 2.85
CA LEU A 214 -18.78 17.06 2.61
C LEU A 214 -18.93 16.56 1.17
N SER A 215 -18.00 16.94 0.28
CA SER A 215 -17.98 16.55 -1.13
C SER A 215 -16.73 15.75 -1.44
N GLY A 216 -16.85 14.75 -2.33
CA GLY A 216 -15.70 14.09 -2.90
C GLY A 216 -14.97 14.94 -3.95
N GLY A 217 -13.91 14.37 -4.54
CA GLY A 217 -13.06 15.09 -5.50
C GLY A 217 -12.04 16.03 -4.85
N SER A 218 -11.61 17.07 -5.58
CA SER A 218 -10.67 18.10 -5.09
C SER A 218 -11.14 19.49 -5.49
N LEU A 219 -11.24 20.41 -4.52
CA LEU A 219 -11.50 21.85 -4.73
C LEU A 219 -10.55 22.47 -5.76
N LEU A 220 -9.30 22.00 -5.80
CA LEU A 220 -8.26 22.54 -6.68
C LEU A 220 -8.23 21.85 -8.05
N GLY A 221 -8.96 20.75 -8.24
CA GLY A 221 -8.73 19.84 -9.35
C GLY A 221 -7.38 19.14 -9.29
N VAL A 222 -7.10 18.24 -10.23
CA VAL A 222 -5.85 17.46 -10.26
C VAL A 222 -5.22 17.46 -11.65
N SER A 223 -3.89 17.55 -11.74
CA SER A 223 -3.14 17.28 -12.98
C SER A 223 -1.64 16.98 -12.69
N ARG A 224 -0.78 17.05 -13.71
CA ARG A 224 0.65 16.66 -13.77
C ARG A 224 1.48 17.85 -14.33
N GLY A 225 2.73 18.10 -13.87
CA GLY A 225 3.53 19.31 -14.21
C GLY A 225 4.64 19.67 -13.19
N GLY A 226 5.17 20.92 -13.13
CA GLY A 226 6.13 21.38 -12.08
C GLY A 226 6.10 22.89 -11.73
N PRO A 227 6.72 23.36 -10.60
CA PRO A 227 6.49 24.69 -10.03
C PRO A 227 7.51 25.83 -10.22
N THR A 228 7.02 27.09 -10.17
CA THR A 228 7.72 28.30 -9.65
C THR A 228 6.74 29.35 -9.10
N ARG A 229 6.97 29.90 -7.89
CA ARG A 229 6.41 31.16 -7.33
C ARG A 229 6.84 31.31 -5.87
N GLY A 230 7.00 32.53 -5.34
CA GLY A 230 7.56 32.84 -4.00
C GLY A 230 6.80 32.23 -2.82
N ILE A 231 6.87 30.92 -2.68
CA ILE A 231 6.20 30.05 -1.73
C ILE A 231 7.29 29.49 -0.83
N ASN A 232 7.09 29.55 0.49
CA ASN A 232 8.05 29.01 1.46
C ASN A 232 7.53 27.76 2.20
N MET A 233 6.25 27.41 2.03
CA MET A 233 5.72 26.10 2.41
C MET A 233 4.89 25.51 1.26
N LEU A 234 5.27 24.32 0.79
CA LEU A 234 4.58 23.62 -0.27
C LEU A 234 4.09 22.26 0.23
N PHE A 235 2.77 22.08 0.21
CA PHE A 235 2.11 20.82 0.53
C PHE A 235 1.66 20.12 -0.75
N VAL A 236 2.21 18.93 -0.99
CA VAL A 236 1.98 18.17 -2.23
C VAL A 236 1.19 16.90 -1.93
N LEU A 237 -0.06 16.85 -2.36
CA LEU A 237 -0.97 15.72 -2.16
C LEU A 237 -0.97 14.85 -3.42
N GLY A 238 -0.46 13.61 -3.33
CA GLY A 238 -0.41 12.72 -4.49
C GLY A 238 0.16 11.33 -4.23
N GLY A 239 0.24 10.50 -5.27
CA GLY A 239 0.86 9.16 -5.21
C GLY A 239 2.37 9.20 -5.45
N ASN A 240 2.97 8.06 -5.81
CA ASN A 240 4.43 7.89 -6.00
C ASN A 240 5.03 8.90 -6.98
N GLY A 241 4.47 9.03 -8.19
CA GLY A 241 4.97 10.01 -9.17
C GLY A 241 4.85 11.47 -8.71
N THR A 242 3.87 11.79 -7.87
CA THR A 242 3.73 13.13 -7.30
C THR A 242 4.78 13.39 -6.22
N HIS A 243 5.03 12.40 -5.36
CA HIS A 243 6.09 12.45 -4.34
C HIS A 243 7.48 12.55 -4.99
N ALA A 244 7.71 11.85 -6.10
CA ALA A 244 8.93 12.01 -6.90
C ALA A 244 9.12 13.46 -7.37
N GLY A 245 8.04 14.10 -7.86
CA GLY A 245 8.04 15.53 -8.18
C GLY A 245 8.34 16.42 -6.96
N ALA A 246 7.76 16.11 -5.80
CA ALA A 246 7.98 16.86 -4.56
C ALA A 246 9.45 16.76 -4.11
N ASN A 247 10.05 15.58 -4.22
CA ASN A 247 11.47 15.37 -3.95
C ASN A 247 12.37 16.14 -4.93
N ALA A 248 12.02 16.18 -6.21
CA ALA A 248 12.75 16.97 -7.20
C ALA A 248 12.70 18.47 -6.87
N ILE A 249 11.52 18.99 -6.48
CA ILE A 249 11.35 20.38 -6.05
C ILE A 249 12.17 20.66 -4.78
N HIS A 250 12.10 19.78 -3.79
CA HIS A 250 12.88 19.89 -2.56
C HIS A 250 14.39 19.98 -2.85
N ASN A 251 14.91 19.07 -3.67
CA ASN A 251 16.32 19.06 -4.06
C ASN A 251 16.73 20.32 -4.81
N GLU A 252 15.87 20.85 -5.68
CA GLU A 252 16.14 22.09 -6.40
C GLU A 252 16.13 23.31 -5.46
N CYS A 253 15.20 23.37 -4.50
CA CYS A 253 15.19 24.39 -3.46
C CYS A 253 16.47 24.36 -2.62
N LEU A 254 16.95 23.17 -2.23
CA LEU A 254 18.21 23.01 -1.52
C LEU A 254 19.41 23.51 -2.34
N LYS A 255 19.51 23.09 -3.61
CA LYS A 255 20.57 23.54 -4.52
C LYS A 255 20.61 25.05 -4.68
N ARG A 256 19.44 25.68 -4.77
CA ARG A 256 19.29 27.14 -4.89
C ARG A 256 19.36 27.89 -3.56
N ARG A 257 19.57 27.18 -2.44
CA ARG A 257 19.51 27.74 -1.08
C ARG A 257 18.26 28.58 -0.85
N MET A 258 17.11 28.03 -1.23
CA MET A 258 15.80 28.62 -0.96
C MET A 258 15.22 28.04 0.32
N LYS A 259 14.81 28.92 1.25
CA LYS A 259 14.19 28.53 2.53
C LYS A 259 12.73 28.10 2.30
N VAL A 260 12.55 26.90 1.73
CA VAL A 260 11.23 26.33 1.35
C VAL A 260 11.07 24.96 1.98
N ALA A 261 10.01 24.76 2.76
CA ALA A 261 9.60 23.44 3.24
C ALA A 261 8.70 22.77 2.20
N VAL A 262 9.09 21.59 1.72
CA VAL A 262 8.28 20.76 0.82
C VAL A 262 7.85 19.51 1.57
N VAL A 263 6.54 19.34 1.76
CA VAL A 263 5.95 18.22 2.50
C VAL A 263 4.96 17.48 1.62
N GLY A 264 5.17 16.18 1.45
CA GLY A 264 4.24 15.28 0.77
C GLY A 264 3.13 14.80 1.71
N VAL A 265 1.93 14.60 1.16
CA VAL A 265 0.86 13.86 1.83
C VAL A 265 0.43 12.69 0.94
N PRO A 266 0.53 11.44 1.42
CA PRO A 266 0.42 10.22 0.62
C PRO A 266 -1.03 9.97 0.16
N LYS A 267 -1.31 10.23 -1.12
CA LYS A 267 -2.64 10.04 -1.73
C LYS A 267 -2.61 8.89 -2.73
N THR A 268 -3.05 7.73 -2.29
CA THR A 268 -3.32 6.56 -3.14
C THR A 268 -4.51 5.81 -2.58
N ILE A 269 -5.39 5.33 -3.45
CA ILE A 269 -6.46 4.41 -3.01
C ILE A 269 -5.95 2.98 -2.97
N ASP A 270 -4.87 2.65 -3.68
CA ASP A 270 -4.39 1.26 -3.83
C ASP A 270 -3.61 0.78 -2.60
N ASN A 271 -3.34 1.66 -1.62
CA ASN A 271 -2.53 1.40 -0.44
C ASN A 271 -1.12 0.86 -0.75
N ASP A 272 -0.52 1.39 -1.80
CA ASP A 272 0.72 0.94 -2.44
C ASP A 272 1.96 1.77 -2.03
N ILE A 273 1.86 2.66 -1.05
CA ILE A 273 3.00 3.43 -0.53
C ILE A 273 3.74 2.62 0.53
N LEU A 274 5.07 2.54 0.40
CA LEU A 274 5.91 1.74 1.30
C LEU A 274 5.92 2.27 2.74
N HIS A 275 6.23 1.35 3.65
CA HIS A 275 6.41 1.58 5.09
C HIS A 275 5.17 2.04 5.86
N MET A 276 4.09 2.44 5.18
CA MET A 276 2.83 2.86 5.79
C MET A 276 1.87 1.68 5.91
N ASP A 277 1.12 1.64 7.01
CA ASP A 277 0.07 0.64 7.20
C ASP A 277 -1.11 0.91 6.27
N LYS A 278 -1.49 2.19 6.18
CA LYS A 278 -2.67 2.68 5.46
C LYS A 278 -2.42 4.06 4.86
N THR A 279 -3.02 4.30 3.71
CA THR A 279 -3.10 5.59 3.03
C THR A 279 -4.55 6.05 2.99
N PHE A 280 -4.78 7.36 2.99
CA PHE A 280 -6.14 7.88 3.09
C PHE A 280 -6.93 7.63 1.80
N GLY A 281 -8.21 7.32 1.97
CA GLY A 281 -9.14 6.98 0.89
C GLY A 281 -9.19 5.47 0.59
N PHE A 282 -8.30 4.67 1.18
CA PHE A 282 -8.29 3.22 1.02
C PHE A 282 -9.50 2.56 1.67
N ASP A 283 -9.84 2.90 2.92
CA ASP A 283 -10.98 2.28 3.62
C ASP A 283 -12.30 2.63 2.91
N THR A 284 -12.43 3.89 2.47
CA THR A 284 -13.57 4.34 1.68
C THR A 284 -13.63 3.60 0.35
N ALA A 285 -12.49 3.38 -0.31
CA ALA A 285 -12.45 2.64 -1.56
C ALA A 285 -12.88 1.18 -1.39
N VAL A 286 -12.47 0.52 -0.30
CA VAL A 286 -12.92 -0.83 0.06
C VAL A 286 -14.42 -0.86 0.34
N GLU A 287 -14.96 0.14 1.05
CA GLU A 287 -16.40 0.24 1.34
C GLU A 287 -17.23 0.41 0.05
N GLU A 288 -16.83 1.29 -0.87
CA GLU A 288 -17.54 1.46 -2.14
C GLU A 288 -17.36 0.26 -3.08
N ALA A 289 -16.19 -0.38 -3.06
CA ALA A 289 -15.96 -1.63 -3.79
C ALA A 289 -16.89 -2.75 -3.28
N GLN A 290 -17.08 -2.86 -1.96
CA GLN A 290 -18.02 -3.80 -1.37
C GLN A 290 -19.45 -3.56 -1.87
N ARG A 291 -19.89 -2.30 -2.01
CA ARG A 291 -21.22 -1.99 -2.57
C ARG A 291 -21.37 -2.49 -4.01
N ALA A 292 -20.33 -2.32 -4.84
CA ALA A 292 -20.33 -2.83 -6.21
C ALA A 292 -20.35 -4.37 -6.27
N ILE A 293 -19.59 -5.03 -5.38
CA ILE A 293 -19.64 -6.50 -5.22
C ILE A 293 -21.05 -6.96 -4.84
N ASN A 294 -21.70 -6.28 -3.91
CA ASN A 294 -23.06 -6.64 -3.49
C ASN A 294 -24.07 -6.47 -4.63
N SER A 295 -23.94 -5.44 -5.47
CA SER A 295 -24.76 -5.32 -6.68
C SER A 295 -24.53 -6.48 -7.65
N ALA A 296 -23.28 -6.86 -7.90
CA ALA A 296 -22.98 -8.01 -8.75
C ALA A 296 -23.48 -9.33 -8.16
N TYR A 297 -23.40 -9.49 -6.84
CA TYR A 297 -23.94 -10.65 -6.13
C TYR A 297 -25.44 -10.79 -6.33
N ILE A 298 -26.20 -9.70 -6.12
CA ILE A 298 -27.66 -9.68 -6.30
C ILE A 298 -28.03 -10.00 -7.75
N GLU A 299 -27.36 -9.39 -8.74
CA GLU A 299 -27.57 -9.67 -10.16
C GLU A 299 -27.28 -11.13 -10.50
N ALA A 300 -26.14 -11.67 -10.03
CA ALA A 300 -25.74 -13.05 -10.29
C ALA A 300 -26.71 -14.08 -9.67
N HIS A 301 -27.21 -13.82 -8.45
CA HIS A 301 -28.15 -14.73 -7.77
C HIS A 301 -29.58 -14.63 -8.29
N SER A 302 -29.94 -13.52 -8.93
CA SER A 302 -31.28 -13.31 -9.49
C SER A 302 -31.43 -13.90 -10.89
N ALA A 303 -30.31 -14.17 -11.59
CA ALA A 303 -30.31 -14.75 -12.92
C ALA A 303 -30.06 -16.28 -12.88
N TYR A 304 -30.67 -17.02 -13.81
CA TYR A 304 -30.40 -18.44 -13.99
C TYR A 304 -28.96 -18.62 -14.51
N HIS A 305 -28.13 -19.34 -13.74
CA HIS A 305 -26.69 -19.47 -14.00
C HIS A 305 -26.00 -18.11 -14.14
N GLY A 306 -26.29 -17.19 -13.22
CA GLY A 306 -25.78 -15.84 -13.24
C GLY A 306 -24.32 -15.73 -12.78
N ILE A 307 -23.53 -14.93 -13.51
CA ILE A 307 -22.13 -14.64 -13.18
C ILE A 307 -21.95 -13.13 -13.11
N GLY A 308 -21.54 -12.64 -11.94
CA GLY A 308 -21.24 -11.23 -11.70
C GLY A 308 -19.74 -10.98 -11.73
N VAL A 309 -19.25 -10.20 -12.68
CA VAL A 309 -17.84 -9.79 -12.78
C VAL A 309 -17.70 -8.35 -12.34
N VAL A 310 -16.87 -8.09 -11.33
CA VAL A 310 -16.58 -6.76 -10.79
C VAL A 310 -15.11 -6.43 -10.97
N LYS A 311 -14.82 -5.41 -11.78
CA LYS A 311 -13.45 -4.87 -11.87
C LYS A 311 -13.24 -3.83 -10.79
N LEU A 312 -12.18 -3.95 -10.01
CA LEU A 312 -11.80 -3.00 -8.98
C LEU A 312 -10.47 -2.33 -9.30
N MET A 313 -10.24 -1.20 -8.64
CA MET A 313 -8.96 -0.50 -8.64
C MET A 313 -7.84 -1.42 -8.12
N GLY A 314 -6.63 -1.24 -8.63
CA GLY A 314 -5.47 -2.07 -8.27
C GLY A 314 -4.52 -2.24 -9.45
N ARG A 315 -3.82 -1.15 -9.81
CA ARG A 315 -2.94 -1.11 -10.98
C ARG A 315 -1.71 -1.99 -10.83
N SER A 316 -1.00 -1.79 -9.72
CA SER A 316 0.23 -2.53 -9.38
C SER A 316 0.00 -3.52 -8.24
N SER A 317 -1.05 -3.34 -7.43
CA SER A 317 -1.31 -4.15 -6.25
C SER A 317 -2.80 -4.45 -6.04
N GLY A 318 -3.07 -5.62 -5.45
CA GLY A 318 -4.42 -6.16 -5.27
C GLY A 318 -5.10 -5.85 -3.93
N PHE A 319 -4.64 -4.84 -3.16
CA PHE A 319 -5.13 -4.63 -1.78
C PHE A 319 -6.64 -4.36 -1.71
N ILE A 320 -7.19 -3.53 -2.62
CA ILE A 320 -8.62 -3.24 -2.65
C ILE A 320 -9.40 -4.51 -2.97
N ALA A 321 -9.02 -5.24 -4.02
CA ALA A 321 -9.70 -6.47 -4.42
C ALA A 321 -9.69 -7.53 -3.30
N MET A 322 -8.54 -7.74 -2.65
CA MET A 322 -8.43 -8.67 -1.51
C MET A 322 -9.29 -8.24 -0.33
N GLN A 323 -9.23 -6.97 0.09
CA GLN A 323 -9.98 -6.52 1.28
C GLN A 323 -11.48 -6.37 1.01
N ALA A 324 -11.88 -5.94 -0.18
CA ALA A 324 -13.29 -5.87 -0.57
C ALA A 324 -13.91 -7.26 -0.67
N SER A 325 -13.17 -8.24 -1.21
CA SER A 325 -13.60 -9.65 -1.23
C SER A 325 -13.81 -10.19 0.18
N LEU A 326 -12.83 -10.00 1.07
CA LEU A 326 -12.92 -10.40 2.48
C LEU A 326 -14.04 -9.69 3.24
N ALA A 327 -14.24 -8.39 3.03
CA ALA A 327 -15.26 -7.60 3.70
C ALA A 327 -16.67 -7.95 3.22
N SER A 328 -16.82 -8.30 1.93
CA SER A 328 -18.12 -8.70 1.37
C SER A 328 -18.56 -10.09 1.80
N GLY A 329 -17.63 -11.05 1.88
CA GLY A 329 -17.96 -12.47 2.07
C GLY A 329 -18.77 -13.09 0.93
N GLN A 330 -18.90 -12.40 -0.21
CA GLN A 330 -19.77 -12.77 -1.33
C GLN A 330 -19.00 -13.19 -2.59
N VAL A 331 -17.70 -12.92 -2.63
CA VAL A 331 -16.82 -13.22 -3.77
C VAL A 331 -16.45 -14.69 -3.75
N ASP A 332 -16.62 -15.36 -4.90
CA ASP A 332 -16.20 -16.75 -5.11
C ASP A 332 -14.79 -16.82 -5.72
N ILE A 333 -14.42 -15.84 -6.56
CA ILE A 333 -13.10 -15.77 -7.21
C ILE A 333 -12.55 -14.34 -7.10
N CYS A 334 -11.41 -14.18 -6.43
CA CYS A 334 -10.63 -12.95 -6.33
C CYS A 334 -9.33 -13.06 -7.13
N LEU A 335 -9.15 -12.18 -8.12
CA LEU A 335 -7.97 -12.12 -9.00
C LEU A 335 -7.19 -10.83 -8.76
N ILE A 336 -5.91 -10.96 -8.41
CA ILE A 336 -5.01 -9.83 -8.08
C ILE A 336 -3.77 -9.81 -9.00
N PRO A 337 -3.11 -8.66 -9.20
CA PRO A 337 -1.94 -8.57 -10.08
C PRO A 337 -0.76 -9.44 -9.65
N GLU A 338 -0.63 -9.71 -8.35
CA GLU A 338 0.50 -10.44 -7.78
C GLU A 338 0.42 -11.96 -7.98
N VAL A 339 -0.77 -12.50 -8.25
CA VAL A 339 -0.99 -13.95 -8.39
C VAL A 339 -1.34 -14.26 -9.84
N PRO A 340 -0.46 -14.98 -10.58
CA PRO A 340 -0.79 -15.39 -11.94
C PRO A 340 -1.93 -16.42 -11.92
N PHE A 341 -2.69 -16.47 -13.02
CA PHE A 341 -3.79 -17.43 -13.20
C PHE A 341 -3.96 -17.77 -14.68
N ASN A 342 -4.58 -18.91 -14.96
CA ASN A 342 -4.99 -19.30 -16.31
C ASN A 342 -6.52 -19.28 -16.45
N PHE A 343 -7.03 -18.85 -17.60
CA PHE A 343 -8.46 -18.93 -17.91
C PHE A 343 -8.90 -20.37 -18.22
N HIS A 344 -8.15 -21.02 -19.11
CA HIS A 344 -8.42 -22.35 -19.64
C HIS A 344 -7.58 -23.42 -18.93
N GLY A 345 -7.96 -24.68 -19.10
CA GLY A 345 -7.23 -25.84 -18.56
C GLY A 345 -7.91 -26.49 -17.35
N PRO A 346 -7.33 -27.58 -16.81
CA PRO A 346 -7.95 -28.37 -15.75
C PRO A 346 -8.08 -27.62 -14.42
N ASP A 347 -7.23 -26.62 -14.18
CA ASP A 347 -7.23 -25.76 -12.99
C ASP A 347 -7.50 -24.29 -13.37
N GLY A 348 -8.12 -24.06 -14.53
CA GLY A 348 -8.41 -22.73 -15.02
C GLY A 348 -9.64 -22.10 -14.35
N VAL A 349 -9.67 -20.75 -14.35
CA VAL A 349 -10.79 -19.96 -13.81
C VAL A 349 -12.14 -20.38 -14.41
N LEU A 350 -12.19 -20.65 -15.72
CA LEU A 350 -13.45 -21.00 -16.42
C LEU A 350 -14.01 -22.35 -15.98
N LYS A 351 -13.15 -23.34 -15.73
CA LYS A 351 -13.59 -24.65 -15.26
C LYS A 351 -14.09 -24.57 -13.81
N HIS A 352 -13.44 -23.78 -12.97
CA HIS A 352 -13.93 -23.54 -11.62
C HIS A 352 -15.25 -22.76 -11.62
N LEU A 353 -15.43 -21.80 -12.53
CA LEU A 353 -16.73 -21.14 -12.73
C LEU A 353 -17.82 -22.14 -13.13
N ASN A 354 -17.55 -23.10 -14.02
CA ASN A 354 -18.51 -24.15 -14.35
C ASN A 354 -18.90 -24.97 -13.11
N TYR A 355 -17.92 -25.36 -12.30
CA TYR A 355 -18.17 -26.06 -11.04
C TYR A 355 -19.05 -25.24 -10.08
N LEU A 356 -18.82 -23.93 -9.96
CA LEU A 356 -19.66 -23.04 -9.15
C LEU A 356 -21.08 -22.92 -9.70
N ILE A 357 -21.26 -22.85 -11.02
CA ILE A 357 -22.59 -22.84 -11.63
C ILE A 357 -23.32 -24.16 -11.38
N GLU A 358 -22.66 -25.31 -11.50
CA GLU A 358 -23.27 -26.62 -11.23
C GLU A 358 -23.64 -26.82 -9.76
N THR A 359 -22.85 -26.28 -8.83
CA THR A 359 -23.04 -26.52 -7.38
C THR A 359 -23.86 -25.44 -6.67
N LYS A 360 -23.66 -24.17 -7.02
CA LYS A 360 -24.26 -22.99 -6.38
C LYS A 360 -25.31 -22.30 -7.26
N GLY A 361 -25.27 -22.53 -8.58
CA GLY A 361 -26.17 -21.88 -9.54
C GLY A 361 -25.83 -20.44 -9.89
N SER A 362 -24.83 -19.83 -9.23
CA SER A 362 -24.34 -18.48 -9.50
C SER A 362 -22.90 -18.30 -9.01
N ALA A 363 -22.19 -17.29 -9.52
CA ALA A 363 -20.82 -16.99 -9.11
C ALA A 363 -20.51 -15.48 -9.15
N VAL A 364 -19.64 -15.02 -8.25
CA VAL A 364 -19.11 -13.64 -8.25
C VAL A 364 -17.59 -13.64 -8.40
N VAL A 365 -17.11 -12.92 -9.42
CA VAL A 365 -15.70 -12.73 -9.72
C VAL A 365 -15.31 -11.28 -9.44
N CYS A 366 -14.36 -11.08 -8.54
CA CYS A 366 -13.72 -9.80 -8.27
C CYS A 366 -12.32 -9.79 -8.89
N VAL A 367 -12.03 -8.80 -9.74
CA VAL A 367 -10.75 -8.69 -10.46
C VAL A 367 -10.15 -7.30 -10.29
N ALA A 368 -8.89 -7.22 -9.89
CA ALA A 368 -8.15 -5.96 -9.93
C ALA A 368 -7.78 -5.58 -11.38
N GLU A 369 -7.81 -4.30 -11.73
CA GLU A 369 -7.50 -3.82 -13.10
C GLU A 369 -6.11 -4.27 -13.61
N GLY A 370 -5.12 -4.41 -12.72
CA GLY A 370 -3.77 -4.87 -13.07
C GLY A 370 -3.63 -6.39 -13.24
N ALA A 371 -4.65 -7.17 -12.88
CA ALA A 371 -4.60 -8.63 -12.98
C ALA A 371 -4.72 -9.08 -14.45
N GLY A 372 -4.03 -10.16 -14.82
CA GLY A 372 -4.20 -10.80 -16.14
C GLY A 372 -3.79 -9.95 -17.35
N GLN A 373 -3.00 -8.89 -17.18
CA GLN A 373 -2.58 -8.01 -18.29
C GLN A 373 -1.76 -8.74 -19.38
N SER A 374 -1.20 -9.91 -19.09
CA SER A 374 -0.55 -10.79 -20.07
C SER A 374 -1.48 -11.36 -21.13
N PHE A 375 -2.79 -11.40 -20.86
CA PHE A 375 -3.80 -11.92 -21.80
C PHE A 375 -4.30 -10.86 -22.79
N LEU A 376 -3.96 -9.60 -22.58
CA LEU A 376 -4.44 -8.47 -23.38
C LEU A 376 -3.35 -8.01 -24.35
N GLU A 377 -3.77 -7.49 -25.51
CA GLU A 377 -2.83 -6.93 -26.48
C GLU A 377 -2.14 -5.68 -25.90
N ASN A 378 -0.80 -5.69 -25.95
CA ASN A 378 0.00 -4.54 -25.51
C ASN A 378 -0.12 -3.40 -26.51
N THR A 379 -0.97 -2.42 -26.21
CA THR A 379 -1.14 -1.23 -27.06
C THR A 379 0.05 -0.25 -27.00
N ASN A 380 1.05 -0.48 -26.13
CA ASN A 380 2.20 0.39 -25.85
C ASN A 380 1.84 1.87 -25.57
N ALA A 381 0.55 2.19 -25.43
CA ALA A 381 0.06 3.52 -25.16
C ALA A 381 0.48 3.96 -23.75
N LYS A 382 0.92 5.21 -23.64
CA LYS A 382 1.29 5.83 -22.38
C LYS A 382 0.35 6.99 -22.07
N ASP A 383 0.01 7.15 -20.79
CA ASP A 383 -0.71 8.31 -20.29
C ASP A 383 0.20 9.57 -20.29
N ALA A 384 -0.36 10.73 -19.97
CA ALA A 384 0.37 12.00 -19.96
C ALA A 384 1.52 12.10 -18.92
N SER A 385 1.73 11.08 -18.07
CA SER A 385 2.91 10.97 -17.17
C SER A 385 3.82 9.81 -17.54
N GLY A 386 3.59 9.17 -18.68
CA GLY A 386 4.44 8.09 -19.17
C GLY A 386 4.09 6.71 -18.60
N ASN A 387 2.98 6.53 -17.87
CA ASN A 387 2.57 5.21 -17.40
C ASN A 387 1.84 4.45 -18.52
N LYS A 388 2.07 3.13 -18.62
CA LYS A 388 1.36 2.28 -19.60
C LYS A 388 -0.15 2.29 -19.34
N VAL A 389 -0.95 2.44 -20.38
CA VAL A 389 -2.42 2.28 -20.32
C VAL A 389 -2.72 0.78 -20.27
N LEU A 390 -3.46 0.36 -19.25
CA LEU A 390 -3.86 -1.04 -19.08
C LEU A 390 -5.06 -1.37 -19.98
N GLY A 391 -5.12 -2.61 -20.45
CA GLY A 391 -6.33 -3.12 -21.11
C GLY A 391 -7.41 -3.44 -20.09
N ASP A 392 -8.68 -3.43 -20.51
CA ASP A 392 -9.79 -3.78 -19.64
C ASP A 392 -9.93 -5.30 -19.49
N ILE A 393 -9.34 -5.84 -18.42
CA ILE A 393 -9.42 -7.27 -18.10
C ILE A 393 -10.84 -7.72 -17.78
N GLY A 394 -11.70 -6.84 -17.26
CA GLY A 394 -13.09 -7.17 -16.92
C GLY A 394 -13.91 -7.52 -18.16
N VAL A 395 -13.74 -6.75 -19.24
CA VAL A 395 -14.36 -7.03 -20.55
C VAL A 395 -13.83 -8.35 -21.12
N HIS A 396 -12.53 -8.61 -21.01
CA HIS A 396 -11.94 -9.86 -21.49
C HIS A 396 -12.47 -11.09 -20.74
N ILE A 397 -12.54 -11.03 -19.40
CA ILE A 397 -13.16 -12.08 -18.58
C ILE A 397 -14.60 -12.32 -19.04
N GLN A 398 -15.39 -11.25 -19.20
CA GLN A 398 -16.78 -11.38 -19.63
C GLN A 398 -16.91 -12.09 -20.99
N GLN A 399 -16.07 -11.74 -21.96
CA GLN A 399 -16.09 -12.31 -23.30
C GLN A 399 -15.67 -13.78 -23.30
N GLU A 400 -14.57 -14.12 -22.62
CA GLU A 400 -14.07 -15.50 -22.53
C GLU A 400 -15.05 -16.40 -21.76
N THR A 401 -15.66 -15.91 -20.69
CA THR A 401 -16.71 -16.64 -19.96
C THR A 401 -17.92 -16.91 -20.86
N LYS A 402 -18.44 -15.90 -21.57
CA LYS A 402 -19.58 -16.10 -22.50
C LYS A 402 -19.26 -17.11 -23.60
N LYS A 403 -18.04 -17.04 -24.14
CA LYS A 403 -17.56 -17.98 -25.18
C LYS A 403 -17.50 -19.42 -24.64
N TYR A 404 -16.87 -19.62 -23.48
CA TYR A 404 -16.74 -20.92 -22.85
C TYR A 404 -18.10 -21.58 -22.55
N PHE A 405 -19.03 -20.86 -21.92
CA PHE A 405 -20.35 -21.39 -21.59
C PHE A 405 -21.18 -21.73 -22.85
N LYS A 406 -20.99 -20.96 -23.94
CA LYS A 406 -21.59 -21.27 -25.24
C LYS A 406 -21.03 -22.55 -25.86
N GLU A 407 -19.72 -22.79 -25.73
CA GLU A 407 -19.06 -23.99 -26.26
C GLU A 407 -19.48 -25.27 -25.54
N ILE A 408 -19.70 -25.21 -24.22
CA ILE A 408 -20.18 -26.36 -23.43
C ILE A 408 -21.71 -26.54 -23.47
N GLY A 409 -22.44 -25.64 -24.13
CA GLY A 409 -23.90 -25.71 -24.26
C GLY A 409 -24.68 -25.38 -22.98
N VAL A 410 -24.08 -24.66 -22.03
CA VAL A 410 -24.72 -24.25 -20.77
C VAL A 410 -25.10 -22.77 -20.88
N ALA A 411 -26.38 -22.45 -20.66
CA ALA A 411 -26.81 -21.06 -20.59
C ALA A 411 -26.22 -20.40 -19.35
N ALA A 412 -25.55 -19.25 -19.50
CA ALA A 412 -25.02 -18.44 -18.40
C ALA A 412 -25.22 -16.95 -18.69
N ASP A 413 -25.71 -16.19 -17.70
CA ASP A 413 -25.91 -14.74 -17.81
C ASP A 413 -24.76 -14.00 -17.12
N VAL A 414 -23.87 -13.40 -17.91
CA VAL A 414 -22.65 -12.74 -17.40
C VAL A 414 -22.82 -11.21 -17.38
N LYS A 415 -22.91 -10.64 -16.18
CA LYS A 415 -22.95 -9.18 -15.94
C LYS A 415 -21.57 -8.65 -15.56
N TYR A 416 -21.23 -7.48 -16.09
CA TYR A 416 -19.97 -6.80 -15.81
C TYR A 416 -20.25 -5.45 -15.15
N ILE A 417 -19.56 -5.16 -14.05
CA ILE A 417 -19.66 -3.91 -13.30
C ILE A 417 -18.28 -3.27 -13.18
N ASP A 418 -18.19 -2.01 -13.60
CA ASP A 418 -17.02 -1.15 -13.43
C ASP A 418 -17.36 0.07 -12.56
N PRO A 419 -17.14 0.00 -11.24
CA PRO A 419 -17.36 1.08 -10.29
C PRO A 419 -16.18 2.07 -10.17
N THR A 420 -15.15 1.99 -11.03
CA THR A 420 -13.88 2.74 -10.93
C THR A 420 -14.07 4.21 -10.53
N TYR A 421 -14.94 4.95 -11.22
CA TYR A 421 -15.15 6.37 -10.94
C TYR A 421 -16.05 6.62 -9.72
N MET A 422 -16.99 5.72 -9.46
CA MET A 422 -17.86 5.78 -8.27
C MET A 422 -17.04 5.63 -7.00
N ILE A 423 -16.03 4.74 -6.98
CA ILE A 423 -15.13 4.51 -5.85
C ILE A 423 -14.29 5.76 -5.52
N ARG A 424 -13.85 6.50 -6.55
CA ARG A 424 -12.83 7.55 -6.38
C ARG A 424 -13.40 8.94 -6.16
N ALA A 425 -14.65 9.16 -6.58
CA ALA A 425 -15.30 10.46 -6.57
C ALA A 425 -16.14 10.71 -5.30
N VAL A 426 -16.31 9.71 -4.43
CA VAL A 426 -17.08 9.87 -3.19
C VAL A 426 -16.32 10.65 -2.12
N ARG A 427 -17.06 11.10 -1.10
CA ARG A 427 -16.49 11.65 0.14
C ARG A 427 -15.79 10.56 0.95
N ALA A 428 -14.84 10.93 1.79
CA ALA A 428 -14.25 10.00 2.75
C ALA A 428 -15.28 9.51 3.78
N ASN A 429 -15.16 8.26 4.21
CA ASN A 429 -15.88 7.75 5.36
C ASN A 429 -15.24 8.25 6.68
N ALA A 430 -15.79 7.86 7.82
CA ALA A 430 -15.35 8.36 9.12
C ALA A 430 -13.88 7.99 9.44
N SER A 431 -13.45 6.77 9.11
CA SER A 431 -12.08 6.30 9.35
C SER A 431 -11.08 7.12 8.53
N ASP A 432 -11.33 7.26 7.23
CA ASP A 432 -10.48 8.04 6.33
C ASP A 432 -10.53 9.54 6.66
N GLY A 433 -11.67 10.08 7.07
CA GLY A 433 -11.78 11.49 7.49
C GLY A 433 -10.91 11.81 8.71
N ILE A 434 -10.85 10.89 9.69
CA ILE A 434 -9.93 11.01 10.84
C ILE A 434 -8.48 10.93 10.36
N LEU A 435 -8.14 9.97 9.50
CA LEU A 435 -6.79 9.84 8.96
C LEU A 435 -6.38 11.11 8.20
N CYS A 436 -7.23 11.64 7.33
CA CYS A 436 -7.01 12.89 6.60
C CYS A 436 -6.77 14.08 7.53
N THR A 437 -7.54 14.17 8.62
CA THR A 437 -7.38 15.20 9.65
C THR A 437 -5.97 15.17 10.23
N VAL A 438 -5.54 13.99 10.67
CA VAL A 438 -4.26 13.83 11.36
C VAL A 438 -3.07 14.00 10.40
N LEU A 439 -3.17 13.48 9.18
CA LEU A 439 -2.13 13.66 8.15
C LEU A 439 -1.99 15.15 7.78
N GLY A 440 -3.11 15.86 7.55
CA GLY A 440 -3.09 17.29 7.23
C GLY A 440 -2.47 18.15 8.34
N GLN A 441 -2.84 17.89 9.61
CA GLN A 441 -2.25 18.57 10.76
C GLN A 441 -0.75 18.31 10.88
N ASN A 442 -0.36 17.04 10.84
CA ASN A 442 1.04 16.63 11.01
C ASN A 442 1.94 17.11 9.87
N ALA A 443 1.42 17.24 8.65
CA ALA A 443 2.14 17.84 7.54
C ALA A 443 2.52 19.30 7.86
N VAL A 444 1.57 20.10 8.37
CA VAL A 444 1.80 21.49 8.78
C VAL A 444 2.76 21.56 9.97
N HIS A 445 2.59 20.71 10.98
CA HIS A 445 3.53 20.61 12.11
C HIS A 445 4.96 20.30 11.65
N GLY A 446 5.11 19.40 10.67
CA GLY A 446 6.41 19.02 10.12
C GLY A 446 7.09 20.18 9.39
N ALA A 447 6.33 20.92 8.58
CA ALA A 447 6.81 22.09 7.87
C ALA A 447 7.29 23.19 8.84
N PHE A 448 6.48 23.52 9.86
CA PHE A 448 6.87 24.50 10.88
C PHE A 448 8.07 24.05 11.71
N ALA A 449 8.15 22.76 12.01
CA ALA A 449 9.29 22.15 12.69
C ALA A 449 10.57 22.12 11.84
N GLY A 450 10.55 22.62 10.60
CA GLY A 450 11.73 22.72 9.74
C GLY A 450 12.02 21.47 8.91
N TYR A 451 11.18 20.44 8.97
CA TYR A 451 11.33 19.24 8.16
C TYR A 451 10.87 19.50 6.71
N SER A 452 11.64 19.00 5.75
CA SER A 452 11.37 19.12 4.32
C SER A 452 11.81 17.87 3.57
N GLY A 453 11.26 17.63 2.38
CA GLY A 453 11.54 16.38 1.65
C GLY A 453 10.98 15.15 2.37
N ILE A 454 9.96 15.36 3.21
CA ILE A 454 9.32 14.34 4.02
C ILE A 454 7.88 14.12 3.59
N THR A 455 7.35 12.96 3.98
CA THR A 455 5.93 12.64 3.99
C THR A 455 5.50 12.23 5.40
N VAL A 456 4.20 12.18 5.65
CA VAL A 456 3.62 11.72 6.91
C VAL A 456 2.79 10.47 6.67
N GLY A 457 2.93 9.46 7.52
CA GLY A 457 2.18 8.22 7.43
C GLY A 457 1.86 7.62 8.80
N ILE A 458 0.98 6.61 8.80
CA ILE A 458 0.66 5.78 9.95
C ILE A 458 1.48 4.48 9.89
N ILE A 459 2.18 4.18 10.98
CA ILE A 459 3.07 3.03 11.15
C ILE A 459 2.85 2.46 12.56
N ASN A 460 2.41 1.22 12.65
CA ASN A 460 2.09 0.53 13.91
C ASN A 460 1.14 1.36 14.79
N ASN A 461 0.07 1.93 14.19
CA ASN A 461 -0.87 2.86 14.83
C ASN A 461 -0.28 4.20 15.34
N HIS A 462 0.97 4.49 15.01
CA HIS A 462 1.62 5.75 15.35
C HIS A 462 1.92 6.58 14.11
N TYR A 463 1.81 7.90 14.22
CA TYR A 463 2.11 8.80 13.11
C TYR A 463 3.59 9.16 13.12
N ALA A 464 4.25 9.02 11.98
CA ALA A 464 5.66 9.31 11.84
C ALA A 464 5.98 10.01 10.52
N TYR A 465 7.11 10.73 10.51
CA TYR A 465 7.70 11.31 9.32
C TYR A 465 8.61 10.31 8.63
N LEU A 466 8.50 10.25 7.31
CA LEU A 466 9.29 9.39 6.44
C LEU A 466 9.96 10.26 5.36
N PRO A 467 11.24 10.03 5.02
CA PRO A 467 11.86 10.70 3.90
C PRO A 467 11.20 10.24 2.59
N ILE A 468 10.92 11.19 1.69
CA ILE A 468 10.23 10.88 0.42
C ILE A 468 10.96 9.79 -0.40
N PRO A 469 12.30 9.79 -0.54
CA PRO A 469 13.01 8.76 -1.31
C PRO A 469 12.72 7.32 -0.87
N GLU A 470 12.52 7.09 0.44
CA GLU A 470 12.27 5.74 0.97
C GLU A 470 10.85 5.27 0.69
N VAL A 471 9.85 6.16 0.73
CA VAL A 471 8.44 5.76 0.52
C VAL A 471 8.11 5.50 -0.96
N ILE A 472 8.89 6.07 -1.88
CA ILE A 472 8.71 5.91 -3.34
C ILE A 472 9.70 4.93 -3.98
N ALA A 473 10.50 4.22 -3.17
CA ALA A 473 11.57 3.37 -3.70
C ALA A 473 11.05 2.24 -4.61
N TYR A 474 9.93 1.64 -4.24
CA TYR A 474 9.18 0.65 -5.01
C TYR A 474 7.71 0.63 -4.55
N ASP A 475 6.82 -0.01 -5.28
CA ASP A 475 5.41 -0.11 -4.89
C ASP A 475 5.24 -1.20 -3.81
N LYS A 476 4.39 -0.94 -2.82
CA LYS A 476 3.95 -1.97 -1.86
C LYS A 476 2.94 -2.88 -2.56
N SER A 477 3.19 -4.19 -2.54
CA SER A 477 2.33 -5.21 -3.12
C SER A 477 1.76 -6.16 -2.05
N VAL A 478 0.69 -6.87 -2.40
CA VAL A 478 0.18 -7.99 -1.60
C VAL A 478 1.22 -9.11 -1.66
N ASP A 479 1.61 -9.63 -0.51
CA ASP A 479 2.41 -10.85 -0.43
C ASP A 479 1.47 -12.07 -0.56
N PRO A 480 1.61 -12.91 -1.62
CA PRO A 480 0.79 -14.11 -1.80
C PRO A 480 0.93 -15.13 -0.67
N ASN A 481 2.00 -15.08 0.12
CA ASN A 481 2.19 -15.96 1.29
C ASN A 481 1.74 -15.28 2.61
N SER A 482 1.15 -14.09 2.51
CA SER A 482 0.69 -13.36 3.70
C SER A 482 -0.54 -14.01 4.30
N ARG A 483 -0.65 -13.93 5.63
CA ARG A 483 -1.84 -14.39 6.36
C ARG A 483 -3.13 -13.71 5.87
N MET A 484 -3.05 -12.49 5.35
CA MET A 484 -4.21 -11.77 4.83
C MET A 484 -4.71 -12.38 3.52
N TRP A 485 -3.81 -12.70 2.59
CA TRP A 485 -4.18 -13.38 1.35
C TRP A 485 -4.72 -14.78 1.61
N HIS A 486 -4.09 -15.55 2.50
CA HIS A 486 -4.60 -16.86 2.91
C HIS A 486 -6.02 -16.81 3.49
N ARG A 487 -6.35 -15.77 4.27
CA ARG A 487 -7.73 -15.55 4.74
C ARG A 487 -8.68 -15.30 3.57
N CYS A 488 -8.26 -14.54 2.57
CA CYS A 488 -9.05 -14.29 1.36
C CYS A 488 -9.32 -15.59 0.60
N LEU A 489 -8.30 -16.43 0.39
CA LEU A 489 -8.45 -17.74 -0.25
C LEU A 489 -9.37 -18.68 0.55
N THR A 490 -9.22 -18.71 1.88
CA THR A 490 -10.09 -19.55 2.73
C THR A 490 -11.53 -19.05 2.75
N SER A 491 -11.75 -17.73 2.67
CA SER A 491 -13.08 -17.14 2.64
C SER A 491 -13.80 -17.34 1.30
N THR A 492 -13.07 -17.27 0.19
CA THR A 492 -13.59 -17.48 -1.16
C THR A 492 -13.75 -18.97 -1.48
N GLY A 493 -12.92 -19.82 -0.88
CA GLY A 493 -12.84 -21.25 -1.21
C GLY A 493 -12.20 -21.52 -2.57
N GLN A 494 -11.62 -20.50 -3.23
CA GLN A 494 -11.05 -20.64 -4.56
C GLN A 494 -9.77 -21.49 -4.55
N PRO A 495 -9.54 -22.34 -5.56
CA PRO A 495 -8.27 -23.03 -5.74
C PRO A 495 -7.20 -22.08 -6.30
N ASP A 496 -5.95 -22.55 -6.33
CA ASP A 496 -4.90 -21.89 -7.09
C ASP A 496 -5.12 -22.12 -8.59
N PHE A 497 -5.28 -21.03 -9.35
CA PHE A 497 -5.53 -21.09 -10.81
C PHE A 497 -4.24 -21.17 -11.64
N CYS A 498 -3.10 -21.36 -10.97
CA CYS A 498 -1.80 -21.53 -11.58
C CYS A 498 -1.20 -22.85 -11.13
N ASN A 499 -0.86 -23.69 -12.11
CA ASN A 499 -0.29 -24.99 -11.88
C ASN A 499 1.16 -24.82 -11.38
N PHE A 500 1.39 -24.85 -10.06
CA PHE A 500 2.75 -24.88 -9.51
C PHE A 500 3.26 -26.28 -9.20
N TYR A 501 2.40 -27.30 -9.14
CA TYR A 501 2.83 -28.67 -8.88
C TYR A 501 1.91 -29.73 -9.52
N PRO A 502 2.17 -30.16 -10.77
CA PRO A 502 1.57 -31.38 -11.30
C PRO A 502 1.97 -32.64 -10.49
N HIS A 503 2.96 -32.55 -9.60
CA HIS A 503 3.43 -33.67 -8.79
C HIS A 503 2.69 -33.90 -7.47
N LEU A 504 2.00 -32.90 -6.89
CA LEU A 504 1.34 -33.08 -5.59
C LEU A 504 -0.04 -33.73 -5.72
N LEU A 505 -0.76 -33.44 -6.82
CA LEU A 505 -2.00 -34.14 -7.19
C LEU A 505 -1.74 -35.62 -7.50
N LEU A 506 -0.59 -35.95 -8.11
CA LEU A 506 -0.20 -37.34 -8.34
C LEU A 506 0.04 -38.10 -7.02
N LEU A 507 0.58 -37.44 -6.00
CA LEU A 507 0.76 -38.03 -4.66
C LEU A 507 -0.57 -38.25 -3.93
N LEU A 508 -1.52 -37.31 -4.05
CA LEU A 508 -2.86 -37.47 -3.48
C LEU A 508 -3.71 -38.52 -4.21
N GLU A 509 -3.53 -38.69 -5.52
CA GLU A 509 -4.16 -39.78 -6.28
C GLU A 509 -3.51 -41.15 -6.00
N LEU A 510 -2.21 -41.20 -5.70
CA LEU A 510 -1.54 -42.42 -5.25
C LEU A 510 -1.99 -42.84 -3.84
N PHE A 511 -2.18 -41.89 -2.92
CA PHE A 511 -2.72 -42.17 -1.58
C PHE A 511 -4.22 -42.51 -1.55
N ARG A 512 -4.97 -42.27 -2.64
CA ARG A 512 -6.37 -42.73 -2.79
C ARG A 512 -6.49 -44.13 -3.40
N ARG A 513 -5.38 -44.71 -3.87
CA ARG A 513 -5.33 -46.04 -4.50
C ARG A 513 -4.65 -47.10 -3.63
N GLU A 514 -4.24 -46.74 -2.42
CA GLU A 514 -3.95 -47.66 -1.31
C GLU A 514 -5.11 -47.62 -0.31
#